data_AF-A0A850RWM3-F1
#
_entry.id   AF-A0A850RWM3-F1
#
_cell.length_a   1.000
_cell.length_b   1.000
_cell.length_c   1.000
_cell.angle_alpha   90.00
_cell.angle_beta   90.00
_cell.angle_gamma   90.00
#
_symmetry.space_group_name_H-M   'P 1'
#
loop_
_entity.id
_entity.type
_entity.pdbx_description
1 polymer ?
#
loop_
_entity_poly.entity_id
_entity_poly.type
_entity_poly.pdbx_seq_one_letter_code
_entity_poly.pdbx_strand_id
1 'polypeptide(L)' 'MNTNDLATVVGYTSLWHSESNSVSIELALLGGERKTLGTMDCEQANMIIGMLTKNGKKSVSYKDNEYLQVSEFYQFK' A
#
# COMPACT_ATOMS: atom_id res chain seq x y z
N MET A 1 12.89 4.06 -3.10
CA MET A 1 12.72 3.25 -1.87
C MET A 1 13.88 2.27 -1.82
N ASN A 2 14.69 2.29 -0.76
CA ASN A 2 15.78 1.33 -0.64
C ASN A 2 15.19 -0.06 -0.31
N THR A 3 15.93 -1.14 -0.57
CA THR A 3 15.48 -2.52 -0.33
C THR A 3 15.25 -2.85 1.15
N ASN A 4 15.94 -2.16 2.06
CA ASN A 4 15.80 -2.35 3.50
C ASN A 4 14.44 -1.83 4.01
N ASP A 5 13.98 -0.70 3.49
CA ASP A 5 12.66 -0.12 3.79
C ASP A 5 11.54 -1.07 3.34
N LEU A 6 11.73 -1.79 2.23
CA LEU A 6 10.75 -2.76 1.73
C LEU A 6 10.66 -4.01 2.63
N ALA A 7 11.80 -4.44 3.17
CA ALA A 7 11.88 -5.58 4.08
C ALA A 7 11.18 -5.32 5.41
N THR A 8 11.14 -4.06 5.86
CA THR A 8 10.45 -3.67 7.09
C THR A 8 8.96 -3.41 6.89
N VAL A 9 8.43 -3.37 5.66
CA VAL A 9 6.98 -3.21 5.45
C VAL A 9 6.22 -4.45 5.94
N VAL A 10 5.19 -4.24 6.76
CA VAL A 10 4.25 -5.28 7.21
C VAL A 10 2.88 -5.17 6.54
N GLY A 11 2.52 -3.97 6.09
CA GLY A 11 1.28 -3.72 5.37
C GLY A 11 1.26 -2.33 4.75
N TYR A 12 0.16 -2.00 4.08
CA TYR A 12 -0.04 -0.70 3.47
C TYR A 12 -1.51 -0.30 3.40
N THR A 13 -1.75 1.00 3.35
CA THR A 13 -3.04 1.60 3.05
C THR A 13 -2.96 2.28 1.69
N SER A 14 -3.92 2.05 0.80
CA SER A 14 -4.07 2.80 -0.44
C SER A 14 -5.37 3.60 -0.43
N LEU A 15 -5.30 4.87 -0.85
CA LEU A 15 -6.45 5.76 -0.97
C LEU A 15 -6.52 6.26 -2.41
N TRP A 16 -7.57 5.85 -3.12
CA TRP A 16 -7.83 6.20 -4.51
C TRP A 16 -8.70 7.46 -4.57
N HIS A 17 -8.22 8.48 -5.27
CA HIS A 17 -8.90 9.76 -5.47
C HIS A 17 -9.43 9.82 -6.90
N SER A 18 -10.73 9.60 -7.08
CA SER A 18 -11.35 9.51 -8.40
C SER A 18 -11.28 10.83 -9.18
N GLU A 19 -11.44 11.96 -8.50
CA GLU A 19 -11.45 13.29 -9.13
C GLU A 19 -10.11 13.66 -9.77
N SER A 20 -9.01 13.25 -9.14
CA SER A 20 -7.65 13.58 -9.60
C SER A 20 -6.94 12.41 -10.30
N ASN A 21 -7.61 11.25 -10.41
CA ASN A 21 -7.03 10.01 -10.92
C ASN A 21 -5.67 9.69 -10.27
N SER A 22 -5.62 9.80 -8.95
CA SER A 22 -4.38 9.64 -8.18
C SER A 22 -4.58 8.71 -6.99
N VAL A 23 -3.49 8.16 -6.49
CA VAL A 23 -3.48 7.24 -5.35
C VAL A 23 -2.46 7.72 -4.34
N SER A 24 -2.85 7.71 -3.07
CA SER A 24 -1.94 7.93 -1.96
C SER A 24 -1.68 6.59 -1.27
N ILE A 25 -0.40 6.28 -1.00
CA ILE A 25 -0.01 5.04 -0.35
C ILE A 25 0.72 5.35 0.96
N GLU A 26 0.26 4.75 2.06
CA GLU A 26 0.94 4.73 3.35
C GLU A 26 1.42 3.32 3.66
N LEU A 27 2.69 3.18 4.01
CA LEU A 27 3.28 1.92 4.43
C LEU A 27 3.26 1.82 5.94
N ALA A 28 2.89 0.66 6.47
CA ALA A 28 3.10 0.27 7.86
C ALA A 28 4.40 -0.53 7.96
N LEU A 29 5.31 -0.10 8.84
CA LEU A 29 6.62 -0.71 9.04
C LEU A 29 6.67 -1.53 10.33
N LEU A 30 7.62 -2.46 10.41
CA LEU A 30 8.02 -3.14 11.64
C LEU A 30 8.36 -2.09 12.70
N GLY A 31 7.85 -2.28 13.93
CA GLY A 31 7.98 -1.31 15.00
C GLY A 31 6.81 -0.31 15.10
N GLY A 32 5.83 -0.37 14.20
CA GLY A 32 4.61 0.44 14.26
C GLY A 32 4.72 1.80 13.59
N GLU A 33 5.87 2.12 13.00
CA GLU A 33 6.07 3.34 12.23
C GLU A 33 5.25 3.34 10.92
N ARG A 34 4.90 4.53 10.44
CA ARG A 34 4.18 4.72 9.18
C ARG A 34 4.97 5.63 8.24
N LYS A 35 4.97 5.30 6.95
CA LYS A 35 5.68 6.05 5.91
C LYS A 35 4.77 6.31 4.71
N THR A 36 4.47 7.58 4.46
CA THR A 36 3.71 8.00 3.28
C THR A 36 4.63 8.08 2.07
N LEU A 37 4.25 7.43 0.96
CA LEU A 37 4.99 7.48 -0.31
C LEU A 37 4.64 8.70 -1.17
N GLY A 38 3.68 9.51 -0.71
CA GLY A 38 3.11 10.62 -1.46
C GLY A 38 1.95 10.19 -2.36
N THR A 39 1.46 11.15 -3.13
CA THR A 39 0.41 10.94 -4.14
C THR A 39 1.07 10.66 -5.49
N MET A 40 0.58 9.66 -6.19
CA MET A 40 1.08 9.21 -7.49
C MET A 40 -0.07 8.85 -8.42
N ASP A 41 0.20 8.71 -9.71
CA ASP A 41 -0.82 8.25 -10.66
C ASP A 41 -1.18 6.77 -10.42
N CYS A 42 -2.31 6.35 -11.00
CA CYS A 42 -2.83 4.99 -10.84
C CYS A 42 -1.89 3.90 -11.39
N GLU A 43 -1.08 4.19 -12.42
CA GLU A 43 -0.17 3.19 -13.00
C GLU A 43 1.03 2.95 -12.08
N GLN A 44 1.63 4.03 -11.58
CA GLN A 44 2.69 4.00 -10.58
C GLN A 44 2.22 3.30 -9.30
N ALA A 45 1.01 3.63 -8.83
CA ALA A 45 0.42 3.00 -7.66
C ALA A 45 0.25 1.49 -7.84
N ASN A 46 -0.26 1.06 -9.01
CA ASN A 46 -0.44 -0.35 -9.33
C ASN A 46 0.87 -1.13 -9.34
N MET A 47 1.97 -0.53 -9.84
CA MET A 47 3.29 -1.17 -9.78
C MET A 47 3.73 -1.43 -8.33
N ILE A 48 3.60 -0.42 -7.46
CA ILE A 48 3.98 -0.54 -6.04
C ILE A 48 3.08 -1.54 -5.30
N ILE A 49 1.76 -1.43 -5.47
CA ILE A 49 0.78 -2.34 -4.88
C ILE A 49 1.02 -3.78 -5.33
N GLY A 50 1.35 -3.99 -6.61
CA GLY A 50 1.70 -5.30 -7.15
C GLY A 50 2.94 -5.90 -6.49
N MET A 51 3.99 -5.10 -6.26
CA MET A 51 5.19 -5.55 -5.54
C MET A 51 4.90 -5.89 -4.07
N LEU A 52 4.11 -5.08 -3.37
CA LEU A 52 3.75 -5.33 -1.97
C LEU A 52 2.86 -6.57 -1.82
N THR A 53 1.90 -6.74 -2.72
CA THR A 53 1.00 -7.89 -2.74
C THR A 53 1.75 -9.20 -3.00
N LYS A 54 2.68 -9.21 -3.97
CA LYS A 54 3.55 -10.37 -4.23
C LYS A 54 4.39 -10.78 -3.01
N ASN A 55 4.71 -9.84 -2.13
CA ASN A 55 5.45 -10.10 -0.90
C ASN A 55 4.54 -10.38 0.32
N GLY A 56 3.24 -10.67 0.08
CA GLY A 56 2.29 -11.06 1.12
C GLY A 56 1.98 -9.95 2.13
N LYS A 57 2.13 -8.67 1.75
CA LYS A 57 1.88 -7.55 2.67
C LYS A 57 0.38 -7.33 2.85
N LYS A 58 -0.06 -7.09 4.09
CA LYS A 58 -1.45 -6.77 4.39
C LYS A 58 -1.85 -5.46 3.70
N SER A 59 -3.07 -5.36 3.19
CA SER A 59 -3.55 -4.14 2.57
C SER A 59 -4.92 -3.70 3.07
N VAL A 60 -5.09 -2.39 3.16
CA VAL A 60 -6.39 -1.73 3.31
C VAL A 60 -6.53 -0.74 2.16
N SER A 61 -7.68 -0.72 1.52
CA SER A 61 -7.94 0.15 0.36
C SER A 61 -9.20 0.94 0.57
N TYR A 62 -9.12 2.23 0.23
CA TYR A 62 -10.21 3.19 0.26
C TYR A 62 -10.35 3.83 -1.11
N LYS A 63 -11.58 4.20 -1.48
CA LYS A 63 -11.85 5.00 -2.67
C LYS A 63 -12.69 6.21 -2.25
N ASP A 64 -12.21 7.41 -2.52
CA ASP A 64 -12.86 8.66 -2.15
C ASP A 64 -13.22 8.71 -0.64
N ASN A 65 -12.31 8.21 0.20
CA ASN A 65 -12.44 8.00 1.66
C ASN A 65 -13.47 6.94 2.09
N GLU A 66 -14.13 6.27 1.16
CA GLU A 66 -14.98 5.12 1.45
C GLU A 66 -14.17 3.84 1.50
N TYR A 67 -14.44 3.00 2.50
CA TYR A 67 -13.77 1.71 2.63
C TYR A 67 -14.11 0.82 1.42
N LEU A 68 -13.07 0.32 0.74
CA LEU A 68 -13.21 -0.55 -0.42
C LEU A 68 -12.97 -2.01 -0.03
N GLN A 69 -11.81 -2.32 0.56
CA GLN A 69 -11.38 -3.70 0.79
C GLN A 69 -10.21 -3.80 1.80
N VAL A 70 -10.17 -4.90 2.56
CA VAL A 70 -8.96 -5.43 3.22
C VAL A 70 -8.54 -6.72 2.52
N SER A 71 -7.25 -6.86 2.22
CA SER A 71 -6.66 -8.14 1.81
C SER A 71 -5.56 -8.53 2.79
N GLU A 72 -5.77 -9.62 3.54
CA GLU A 72 -4.74 -10.24 4.37
C GLU A 72 -4.14 -11.44 3.65
N PHE A 73 -2.91 -11.31 3.15
CA PHE A 73 -2.19 -12.43 2.55
C PHE A 73 -1.39 -13.16 3.62
N TYR A 74 -1.96 -14.24 4.18
CA TYR A 74 -1.18 -15.20 4.97
C TYR A 74 -0.50 -16.16 4.00
N GLN A 75 0.79 -15.95 3.76
CA GLN A 75 1.61 -16.99 3.14
C GLN A 75 1.95 -18.01 4.23
N PHE A 76 1.06 -19.00 4.43
CA PHE A 76 1.43 -20.19 5.21
C PHE A 76 2.53 -20.92 4.46
N LYS A 77 3.66 -21.12 5.14
CA LYS A 77 4.84 -21.84 4.64
C LYS A 77 4.51 -23.30 4.34
#